data_AF-A0A1E3TLD8-F1
#
_entry.id   AF-A0A1E3TLD8-F1
#
_cell.length_a   1.000
_cell.length_b   1.000
_cell.length_c   1.000
_cell.angle_alpha   90.00
_cell.angle_beta   90.00
_cell.angle_gamma   90.00
#
_symmetry.space_group_name_H-M   'P 1'
#
loop_
_entity.id
_entity.type
_entity.pdbx_description
1 polymer ?
#
loop_
_entity_poly.entity_id
_entity_poly.type
_entity_poly.pdbx_seq_one_letter_code
_entity_poly.pdbx_strand_id
1 'polypeptide(L)' 'MTHETLKVDHDKLEEAGARLSEHANNIPSAPAGFSVSGSDALSSAIAAQIPKVEEPIVGP' A
#
# COMPACT_ATOMS: atom_id res chain seq x y z
N MET A 1 -4.66 21.52 34.69
CA MET A 1 -4.10 20.98 33.44
C MET A 1 -3.56 22.16 32.65
N THR A 2 -2.26 22.43 32.73
CA THR A 2 -1.60 23.45 31.91
C THR A 2 -1.46 22.88 30.50
N HIS A 3 -2.18 23.44 29.53
CA HIS A 3 -2.01 23.07 28.13
C HIS A 3 -0.71 23.69 27.63
N GLU A 4 0.27 22.85 27.26
CA GLU A 4 1.43 23.35 26.52
C GLU A 4 0.97 23.88 25.16
N THR A 5 1.45 25.08 24.82
CA THR A 5 1.26 25.64 23.48
C THR A 5 2.14 24.87 22.51
N LEU A 6 1.52 24.16 21.57
CA LEU A 6 2.23 23.50 20.47
C LEU A 6 3.06 24.52 19.70
N LYS A 7 4.35 24.24 19.56
CA LYS A 7 5.28 25.01 18.73
C LYS A 7 5.74 24.12 17.58
N VAL A 8 5.73 24.67 16.38
CA VAL A 8 6.15 23.99 15.15
C VAL A 8 7.51 24.51 14.73
N ASP A 9 8.42 23.59 14.46
CA ASP A 9 9.70 23.87 13.82
C ASP A 9 9.48 23.76 12.30
N HIS A 10 9.46 24.90 11.62
CA HIS A 10 9.12 24.97 10.20
C HIS A 10 10.13 24.23 9.32
N ASP A 11 11.42 24.38 9.62
CA ASP A 11 12.49 23.75 8.84
C ASP A 11 12.43 22.22 8.97
N LYS A 12 12.18 21.70 10.18
CA LYS A 12 11.99 20.27 10.39
C LYS A 12 10.73 19.74 9.71
N LEU A 13 9.66 20.52 9.69
CA LEU A 13 8.42 20.13 9.04
C LEU A 13 8.61 20.04 7.51
N GLU A 14 9.33 20.99 6.93
CA GLU A 14 9.65 20.98 5.51
C GLU A 14 10.55 19.79 5.13
N GLU A 15 11.60 19.53 5.92
CA GLU A 15 12.48 18.38 5.74
C GLU A 15 11.70 17.04 5.82
N ALA A 16 10.82 16.91 6.81
CA ALA A 16 9.98 15.72 6.97
C ALA A 16 9.00 15.56 5.80
N GLY A 17 8.43 16.65 5.31
CA GLY A 17 7.55 16.66 4.14
C GLY A 17 8.29 16.23 2.86
N ALA A 18 9.50 16.74 2.64
CA ALA A 18 10.34 16.37 1.51
C ALA A 18 10.67 14.87 1.52
N ARG A 19 11.07 14.33 2.67
CA ARG A 19 11.33 12.88 2.85
C ARG A 19 10.09 12.04 2.59
N LEU A 20 8.94 12.46 3.12
CA LEU A 20 7.68 11.74 2.90
C LEU A 20 7.33 11.72 1.41
N SER A 21 7.47 12.86 0.72
CA SER A 21 7.22 12.95 -0.72
C SER A 21 8.18 12.07 -1.52
N GLU A 22 9.47 12.09 -1.21
CA GLU A 22 10.48 11.22 -1.83
C GLU A 22 10.10 9.73 -1.65
N HIS A 23 9.80 9.31 -0.42
CA HIS A 23 9.40 7.93 -0.15
C HIS A 23 8.09 7.54 -0.86
N ALA A 24 7.10 8.44 -0.90
CA ALA A 24 5.84 8.21 -1.60
C ALA A 24 6.04 8.02 -3.11
N ASN A 25 6.92 8.82 -3.72
CA ASN A 25 7.25 8.71 -5.14
C ASN A 25 8.06 7.45 -5.48
N ASN A 26 8.72 6.84 -4.48
CA ASN A 26 9.46 5.59 -4.64
C ASN A 26 8.59 4.35 -4.40
N ILE A 27 7.30 4.50 -4.04
CA ILE A 27 6.39 3.35 -3.93
C ILE A 27 6.18 2.77 -5.33
N PRO A 28 6.54 1.50 -5.57
CA PRO A 28 6.33 0.87 -6.87
C PRO A 28 4.84 0.71 -7.17
N SER A 29 4.48 0.71 -8.45
CA SER A 29 3.13 0.31 -8.86
C SER A 29 2.85 -1.13 -8.44
N ALA A 30 1.58 -1.39 -8.12
CA ALA A 30 1.14 -2.76 -7.83
C ALA A 30 1.47 -3.68 -9.01
N PRO A 31 1.90 -4.93 -8.73
CA PRO A 31 2.08 -5.93 -9.79
C PRO A 31 0.74 -6.26 -10.44
N ALA A 32 0.78 -6.85 -11.64
CA ALA A 32 -0.42 -7.44 -12.23
C ALA A 32 -0.91 -8.62 -11.36
N GLY A 33 -2.23 -8.78 -11.26
CA GLY A 33 -2.84 -9.90 -10.54
C GLY A 33 -2.47 -11.26 -11.15
N PHE A 34 -2.45 -12.29 -10.31
CA PHE A 34 -2.14 -13.65 -10.74
C PHE A 34 -3.34 -14.30 -11.45
N SER A 35 -3.08 -14.95 -12.58
CA SER A 35 -4.08 -15.72 -13.31
C SER A 35 -3.79 -17.22 -13.22
N VAL A 36 -4.77 -17.98 -12.72
CA VAL A 36 -4.68 -19.44 -12.68
C VAL A 36 -4.95 -20.01 -14.07
N SER A 37 -4.10 -20.95 -14.50
CA SER A 37 -4.35 -21.73 -15.71
C SER A 37 -4.91 -23.11 -15.33
N GLY A 38 -5.88 -23.59 -16.11
CA GLY A 38 -6.56 -24.86 -15.86
C GLY A 38 -8.03 -24.69 -15.48
N SER A 39 -8.82 -25.74 -15.74
CA SER A 39 -10.27 -25.77 -15.48
C SER A 39 -10.67 -26.94 -14.58
N ASP A 40 -9.69 -27.62 -13.99
CA ASP A 40 -9.95 -28.67 -13.00
C ASP A 40 -10.41 -28.06 -11.67
N ALA A 41 -10.96 -28.92 -10.81
CA ALA A 41 -11.54 -28.49 -9.54
C ALA A 41 -10.53 -27.80 -8.61
N LEU A 42 -9.25 -28.19 -8.65
CA LEU A 42 -8.21 -27.55 -7.84
C LEU A 42 -7.86 -26.17 -8.38
N SER A 43 -7.71 -26.03 -9.71
CA SER A 43 -7.50 -24.74 -10.37
C SER A 43 -8.64 -23.74 -10.08
N SER A 44 -9.90 -24.20 -10.12
CA SER A 44 -11.05 -23.36 -9.77
C SER A 44 -11.06 -22.94 -8.30
N ALA A 45 -10.64 -23.80 -7.38
CA ALA A 45 -10.55 -23.48 -5.95
C ALA A 45 -9.45 -22.45 -5.68
N ILE A 46 -8.31 -22.57 -6.36
CA ILE A 46 -7.20 -21.60 -6.27
C ILE A 46 -7.66 -20.25 -6.84
N ALA A 47 -8.31 -20.23 -8.00
CA ALA A 47 -8.83 -19.00 -8.61
C ALA A 47 -9.82 -18.25 -7.70
N ALA A 48 -10.60 -18.98 -6.90
CA ALA A 48 -11.52 -18.38 -5.92
C ALA A 48 -10.82 -17.85 -4.65
N GLN A 49 -9.59 -18.28 -4.37
CA GLN A 49 -8.85 -17.93 -3.17
C GLN A 49 -7.84 -16.79 -3.39
N ILE A 50 -7.24 -16.71 -4.59
CA ILE A 50 -6.21 -15.71 -4.92
C ILE A 50 -6.68 -14.26 -4.73
N PRO A 51 -7.87 -13.83 -5.19
CA PRO A 51 -8.31 -12.45 -5.01
C PRO A 51 -8.32 -12.00 -3.54
N LYS A 52 -8.66 -12.89 -2.61
CA LYS A 52 -8.71 -12.58 -1.16
C LYS A 52 -7.34 -12.24 -0.57
N VAL A 53 -6.27 -12.66 -1.24
CA VAL A 53 -4.88 -12.39 -0.82
C VAL A 53 -4.32 -11.20 -1.57
N GLU A 54 -4.69 -11.03 -2.84
CA GLU A 54 -4.15 -9.98 -3.71
C GLU A 54 -4.88 -8.64 -3.61
N GLU A 55 -6.19 -8.61 -3.33
CA GLU A 55 -7.02 -7.39 -3.24
C GLU A 55 -6.37 -6.24 -2.44
N PRO A 56 -5.70 -6.46 -1.29
CA PRO A 56 -5.03 -5.40 -0.56
C PRO A 56 -3.84 -4.74 -1.29
N ILE A 57 -3.29 -5.42 -2.30
CA ILE A 57 -2.09 -5.01 -3.04
C ILE A 57 -2.46 -4.52 -4.44
N VAL A 58 -3.30 -5.27 -5.18
CA VAL A 58 -3.65 -4.95 -6.58
C VAL A 58 -4.91 -4.09 -6.72
N GLY A 59 -5.68 -3.93 -5.64
CA GLY A 59 -6.98 -3.25 -5.68
C GLY A 59 -8.13 -4.16 -6.15
N PRO A 60 -9.37 -3.63 -6.19
CA PRO A 60 -10.54 -4.35 -6.68
C PRO A 60 -10.52 -4.57 -8.20
#